data_AF-A0A5C7SE81-F1
#
_entry.id   AF-A0A5C7SE81-F1
#
_cell.length_a   1.000
_cell.length_b   1.000
_cell.length_c   1.000
_cell.angle_alpha   90.00
_cell.angle_beta   90.00
_cell.angle_gamma   90.00
#
_symmetry.space_group_name_H-M   'P 1'
#
loop_
_entity.id
_entity.type
_entity.pdbx_description
1 polymer ?
#
loop_
_entity_poly.entity_id
_entity_poly.type
_entity_poly.pdbx_seq_one_letter_code
_entity_poly.pdbx_strand_id
1 'polypeptide(L)'
;MTTLLRGRLLSFKRLPQSLDDTASYAYESDGGLLIENGMIVATGPYADIKAQAPEDATEIDHRPHLILPGFIDMHLHFPQMQVIA
;
A
#
# COMPACT_ATOMS: atom_id res chain seq x y z
N MET A 1 -10.38 8.15 12.80
CA MET A 1 -11.11 7.12 12.03
C MET A 1 -10.09 6.09 11.58
N THR A 2 -10.33 4.83 11.92
CA THR A 2 -9.39 3.73 11.64
C THR A 2 -9.90 2.91 10.46
N THR A 3 -9.01 2.62 9.50
CA THR A 3 -9.32 1.86 8.29
C THR A 3 -8.35 0.70 8.17
N LEU A 4 -8.87 -0.50 7.91
CA LEU A 4 -8.09 -1.69 7.58
C LEU A 4 -8.30 -2.05 6.12
N LEU A 5 -7.26 -1.90 5.30
CA LEU A 5 -7.29 -2.38 3.92
C LEU A 5 -6.79 -3.83 3.88
N ARG A 6 -7.49 -4.70 3.15
CA ARG A 6 -7.04 -6.06 2.84
C ARG A 6 -6.74 -6.20 1.36
N GLY A 7 -5.64 -6.84 1.01
CA GLY A 7 -5.28 -7.07 -0.39
C GLY A 7 -3.91 -7.71 -0.54
N ARG A 8 -3.45 -7.85 -1.78
CA ARG A 8 -2.03 -8.14 -2.03
C ARG A 8 -1.25 -6.86 -1.81
N LEU A 9 -0.19 -6.90 -1.00
CA LEU A 9 0.65 -5.74 -0.74
C LEU A 9 2.01 -5.93 -1.40
N LEU A 10 2.50 -4.91 -2.11
CA LEU A 10 3.87 -4.85 -2.58
C LEU A 10 4.48 -3.49 -2.19
N SER A 11 5.62 -3.52 -1.50
CA SER A 11 6.38 -2.33 -1.13
C SER A 11 7.88 -2.56 -1.28
N PHE A 12 8.64 -1.49 -1.40
CA PHE A 12 10.09 -1.54 -1.56
C PHE A 12 10.77 -0.99 -0.30
N LYS A 13 11.76 -1.72 0.21
CA LYS A 13 12.53 -1.38 1.42
C LYS A 13 13.78 -0.56 1.10
N ARG A 14 14.37 -0.81 -0.07
CA ARG A 14 15.60 -0.17 -0.56
C ARG A 14 15.72 -0.35 -2.07
N LEU A 15 16.69 0.35 -2.65
CA LEU A 15 17.12 0.12 -4.03
C LEU A 15 17.48 -1.38 -4.22
N PRO A 16 16.95 -2.05 -5.24
CA PRO A 16 17.38 -3.40 -5.61
C PRO A 16 18.81 -3.37 -6.17
N GLN A 17 19.63 -4.34 -5.79
CA GLN A 17 21.02 -4.47 -6.27
C GLN A 17 21.14 -5.40 -7.50
N SER A 18 20.13 -6.22 -7.77
CA SER A 18 20.03 -7.09 -8.93
C SER A 18 18.56 -7.48 -9.18
N LEU A 19 18.28 -8.21 -10.27
CA LEU A 19 16.94 -8.72 -10.56
C LEU A 19 16.45 -9.74 -9.53
N ASP A 20 17.36 -10.49 -8.92
CA ASP A 20 17.04 -11.56 -7.97
C ASP A 20 17.06 -11.08 -6.50
N ASP A 21 17.19 -9.76 -6.27
CA ASP A 21 17.26 -9.17 -4.95
C ASP A 21 15.87 -9.09 -4.29
N THR A 22 15.34 -10.25 -3.92
CA THR A 22 14.03 -10.39 -3.27
C THR A 22 13.97 -9.72 -1.89
N ALA A 23 15.13 -9.45 -1.28
CA ALA A 23 15.23 -8.73 -0.02
C ALA A 23 14.98 -7.21 -0.17
N SER A 24 14.98 -6.67 -1.39
CA SER A 24 14.71 -5.26 -1.67
C SER A 24 13.23 -4.88 -1.52
N TYR A 25 12.32 -5.85 -1.55
CA TYR A 25 10.88 -5.63 -1.45
C TYR A 25 10.23 -6.48 -0.34
N ALA A 26 8.98 -6.15 -0.02
CA ALA A 26 8.06 -7.00 0.74
C ALA A 26 6.85 -7.29 -0.13
N TYR A 27 6.46 -8.55 -0.22
CA TYR A 27 5.24 -8.97 -0.89
C TYR A 27 4.42 -9.83 0.06
N GLU A 28 3.18 -9.41 0.32
CA GLU A 28 2.20 -10.17 1.10
C GLU A 28 1.04 -10.54 0.19
N SER A 29 0.78 -11.84 0.03
CA SER A 29 -0.29 -12.35 -0.83
C SER A 29 -1.69 -12.18 -0.23
N ASP A 30 -1.78 -12.09 1.10
CA ASP A 30 -2.98 -11.73 1.86
C ASP A 30 -2.59 -10.79 3.01
N GLY A 31 -2.33 -9.54 2.67
CA GLY A 31 -1.85 -8.52 3.60
C GLY A 31 -2.95 -7.62 4.15
N GLY A 32 -2.70 -7.09 5.34
CA GLY A 32 -3.48 -6.04 5.99
C GLY A 32 -2.67 -4.75 6.10
N LEU A 33 -3.32 -3.61 5.87
CA LEU A 33 -2.76 -2.27 6.08
C LEU A 33 -3.69 -1.48 6.99
N LEU A 34 -3.27 -1.26 8.24
CA LEU A 34 -4.03 -0.52 9.24
C LEU A 34 -3.62 0.96 9.20
N ILE A 35 -4.61 1.82 9.00
CA ILE A 35 -4.45 3.26 8.83
C ILE A 35 -5.25 3.98 9.91
N GLU A 36 -4.60 4.88 10.64
CA GLU A 36 -5.23 5.75 11.62
C GLU A 36 -4.89 7.20 11.31
N ASN A 37 -5.92 8.04 11.19
CA ASN A 37 -5.76 9.48 10.95
C ASN A 37 -4.84 9.81 9.76
N GLY A 38 -4.96 9.02 8.68
CA GLY A 38 -4.19 9.19 7.45
C GLY A 38 -2.78 8.59 7.49
N MET A 39 -2.38 7.96 8.59
CA MET A 39 -1.05 7.37 8.77
C MET A 39 -1.14 5.85 8.88
N ILE A 40 -0.17 5.14 8.29
CA ILE A 40 -0.04 3.68 8.46
C ILE A 40 0.48 3.42 9.87
N VAL A 41 -0.27 2.65 10.66
CA VAL A 41 0.12 2.26 12.03
C VAL A 41 0.59 0.81 12.13
N ALA A 42 0.12 -0.06 11.22
CA ALA A 42 0.58 -1.45 11.15
C ALA A 42 0.40 -2.02 9.72
N THR A 43 1.27 -2.96 9.33
CA THR A 43 1.21 -3.68 8.05
C THR A 43 1.82 -5.07 8.18
N GLY A 44 1.30 -6.05 7.44
CA GLY A 44 1.73 -7.44 7.52
C GLY A 44 0.66 -8.43 7.07
N PRO A 45 0.74 -9.71 7.48
CA PRO A 45 -0.31 -10.70 7.20
C PRO A 45 -1.68 -10.23 7.70
N TYR A 46 -2.72 -10.37 6.89
CA TYR A 46 -4.05 -9.82 7.19
C TYR A 46 -4.58 -10.27 8.56
N ALA A 47 -4.43 -11.56 8.90
CA ALA A 47 -4.91 -12.09 10.17
C ALA A 47 -4.26 -11.40 11.38
N ASP A 48 -2.95 -11.15 11.31
CA ASP A 48 -2.19 -10.51 12.39
C ASP A 48 -2.57 -9.04 12.55
N ILE A 49 -2.80 -8.34 11.43
CA ILE A 49 -3.22 -6.94 11.45
C ILE A 49 -4.67 -6.79 11.88
N LYS A 50 -5.55 -7.71 11.45
CA LYS A 50 -6.96 -7.73 11.88
C LYS A 50 -7.09 -7.93 13.39
N ALA A 51 -6.23 -8.75 13.99
CA ALA A 51 -6.20 -8.96 15.44
C ALA A 51 -5.78 -7.70 16.24
N GLN A 52 -5.06 -6.77 15.61
CA GLN A 52 -4.63 -5.50 16.21
C GLN A 52 -5.62 -4.36 15.95
N ALA A 53 -6.49 -4.50 14.94
CA ALA A 53 -7.43 -3.46 14.56
C ALA A 53 -8.54 -3.30 15.63
N PRO A 54 -8.94 -2.07 15.97
CA PRO A 54 -10.14 -1.80 16.76
C PRO A 54 -11.39 -2.45 16.15
N GLU A 55 -12.36 -2.83 16.98
CA GLU A 55 -13.62 -3.45 16.50
C GLU A 55 -14.42 -2.54 15.55
N ASP A 56 -14.30 -1.22 15.71
CA ASP A 56 -14.96 -0.21 14.90
C ASP A 56 -14.15 0.22 13.66
N ALA A 57 -13.01 -0.42 13.39
CA ALA A 57 -12.22 -0.14 12.20
C ALA A 57 -13.03 -0.46 10.92
N THR A 58 -13.07 0.49 9.98
CA THR A 58 -13.69 0.27 8.67
C THR A 58 -12.81 -0.65 7.84
N GLU A 59 -13.32 -1.82 7.50
CA GLU A 59 -12.60 -2.78 6.67
C GLU A 59 -12.95 -2.63 5.19
N ILE A 60 -11.93 -2.59 4.33
CA ILE A 60 -12.08 -2.50 2.88
C ILE A 60 -11.25 -3.60 2.22
N ASP A 61 -11.93 -4.52 1.52
CA ASP A 61 -11.29 -5.63 0.81
C ASP A 61 -11.07 -5.28 -0.67
N HIS A 62 -9.80 -5.22 -1.06
CA HIS A 62 -9.36 -4.92 -2.43
C HIS A 62 -8.91 -6.17 -3.18
N ARG A 63 -9.10 -7.38 -2.66
CA ARG A 63 -8.73 -8.60 -3.42
C ARG A 63 -9.59 -8.70 -4.70
N PRO A 64 -9.01 -9.20 -5.82
CA PRO A 64 -7.66 -9.73 -5.96
C PRO A 64 -6.62 -8.66 -6.35
N HIS A 65 -6.88 -7.36 -6.21
CA HIS A 65 -5.97 -6.31 -6.68
C HIS A 65 -4.65 -6.24 -5.87
N LEU A 66 -3.65 -5.57 -6.46
CA LEU A 66 -2.36 -5.29 -5.84
C LEU A 66 -2.36 -3.84 -5.34
N ILE A 67 -2.11 -3.66 -4.04
CA ILE A 67 -1.94 -2.36 -3.40
C ILE A 67 -0.45 -2.02 -3.41
N LEU A 68 -0.15 -0.80 -3.87
CA LEU A 68 1.19 -0.23 -3.99
C LEU A 68 1.25 1.12 -3.25
N PRO A 69 2.43 1.57 -2.83
CA PRO A 69 2.65 2.99 -2.55
C PRO A 69 2.24 3.84 -3.76
N GLY A 70 1.72 5.03 -3.50
CA GLY A 70 1.42 5.99 -4.56
C GLY A 70 2.66 6.29 -5.41
N PHE A 71 2.50 6.33 -6.73
CA PHE A 71 3.60 6.67 -7.62
C PHE A 71 4.03 8.13 -7.44
N ILE A 72 5.33 8.36 -7.55
CA ILE A 72 5.94 9.68 -7.45
C ILE A 72 6.22 10.17 -8.87
N ASP A 73 5.44 11.15 -9.32
CA ASP A 73 5.72 11.89 -10.53
C ASP A 73 6.65 13.08 -10.19
N MET A 74 7.90 12.99 -10.66
CA MET A 74 8.90 14.03 -10.42
C MET A 74 8.88 15.14 -11.48
N HIS A 75 8.09 15.00 -12.54
CA HIS A 75 8.12 15.93 -13.65
C HIS A 75 6.79 16.01 -14.41
N LEU A 76 6.01 17.04 -14.07
CA LEU A 76 4.75 17.35 -14.72
C LEU A 76 4.71 18.83 -15.13
N HIS A 77 4.21 19.11 -16.32
CA HIS A 77 3.88 20.47 -16.75
C HIS A 77 2.38 20.73 -16.57
N PHE A 78 1.97 21.13 -15.36
CA PHE A 78 0.54 21.31 -15.03
C PHE A 78 -0.24 22.22 -16.02
N PRO A 79 0.28 23.39 -16.46
CA PRO A 79 -0.43 24.25 -17.41
C PRO A 79 -0.60 23.65 -18.81
N GLN A 80 0.15 22.61 -19.16
CA GLN A 80 0.12 21.99 -20.49
C GLN A 80 -0.87 20.81 -20.58
N MET A 81 -1.50 20.44 -19.45
CA MET A 81 -2.46 19.33 -19.41
C MET A 81 -3.70 19.56 -20.28
N GLN A 82 -4.08 20.82 -20.56
CA GLN A 82 -5.27 21.17 -21.34
C GLN A 82 -4.98 21.49 -22.83
N VAL A 83 -3.76 21.27 -23.32
CA VAL A 83 -3.38 21.58 -24.72
C VAL A 83 -3.71 20.41 -25.68
N ILE A 84 -4.23 19.30 -25.17
CA ILE A 84 -4.74 18.19 -25.98
C ILE A 84 -6.27 18.23 -25.90
N ALA A 85 -6.89 18.78 -26.94
CA ALA A 85 -8.30 18.61 -27.29
C ALA A 85 -8.39 17.99 -28.68
#